data_AF-A0AAX0WLZ2-F1
#
_entry.id   AF-A0AAX0WLZ2-F1
#
_cell.length_a   1.000
_cell.length_b   1.000
_cell.length_c   1.000
_cell.angle_alpha   90.00
_cell.angle_beta   90.00
_cell.angle_gamma   90.00
#
_symmetry.space_group_name_H-M   'P 1'
#
loop_
_entity.id
_entity.type
_entity.pdbx_description
1 polymer ?
#
loop_
_entity_poly.entity_id
_entity_poly.type
_entity_poly.pdbx_seq_one_letter_code
_entity_poly.pdbx_strand_id
1 'polypeptide(L)'
;MNALSAAFSYYLAAGRRVEEMEEDGRRQDVYVRTPELVLMARRVDSSASFGKIVDVRFRFEPVRCDAWHLHFLAGDVRELLAYKREILSLPWILTQHGKRGDGRLVKLPASRFCRLLGAFVGDEAFS
;
A
#
# COMPACT_ATOMS: atom_id res chain seq x y z
N MET A 1 13.02 17.12 3.63
CA MET A 1 13.17 15.65 3.59
C MET A 1 12.49 15.18 2.32
N ASN A 2 13.17 14.48 1.41
CA ASN A 2 12.55 14.00 0.16
C ASN A 2 11.79 12.68 0.42
N ALA A 3 10.80 12.34 -0.41
CA ALA A 3 9.94 11.18 -0.18
C ALA A 3 10.75 9.86 -0.09
N LEU A 4 11.83 9.75 -0.85
CA LEU A 4 12.71 8.60 -0.83
C LEU A 4 13.43 8.41 0.52
N SER A 5 13.96 9.48 1.11
CA SER A 5 14.63 9.43 2.42
C SER A 5 13.67 9.02 3.55
N ALA A 6 12.42 9.49 3.50
CA ALA A 6 11.39 9.08 4.44
C ALA A 6 10.99 7.60 4.26
N ALA A 7 10.90 7.12 3.01
CA ALA A 7 10.67 5.71 2.74
C ALA A 7 11.81 4.80 3.23
N PHE A 8 13.07 5.25 3.11
CA PHE A 8 14.22 4.54 3.69
C PHE A 8 14.12 4.44 5.21
N SER A 9 13.80 5.56 5.89
CA SER A 9 13.61 5.56 7.34
C SER A 9 12.49 4.60 7.77
N TYR A 10 11.38 4.55 7.01
CA TYR A 10 10.30 3.60 7.25
C TYR A 10 10.79 2.15 7.16
N TYR A 11 11.59 1.82 6.14
CA TYR A 11 12.12 0.47 5.95
C TYR A 11 13.09 0.04 7.04
N LEU A 12 13.98 0.95 7.45
CA LEU A 12 14.87 0.70 8.58
C LEU A 12 14.08 0.49 9.88
N ALA A 13 13.05 1.30 10.14
CA ALA A 13 12.17 1.13 11.31
C ALA A 13 11.37 -0.19 11.28
N ALA A 14 11.11 -0.72 10.08
CA ALA A 14 10.52 -2.02 9.84
C ALA A 14 11.51 -3.19 10.04
N GLY A 15 12.76 -2.91 10.44
CA GLY A 15 13.80 -3.93 10.61
C GLY A 15 14.28 -4.52 9.28
N ARG A 16 14.12 -3.77 8.20
CA ARG A 16 14.46 -4.17 6.83
C ARG A 16 15.67 -3.39 6.34
N ARG A 17 16.36 -3.98 5.37
CA ARG A 17 17.48 -3.30 4.71
C ARG A 17 16.95 -2.46 3.55
N VAL A 18 17.66 -1.39 3.20
CA VAL A 18 17.23 -0.50 2.11
C VAL A 18 17.28 -1.21 0.75
N GLU A 19 18.16 -2.21 0.59
CA GLU A 19 18.26 -3.01 -0.63
C GLU A 19 17.02 -3.90 -0.84
N GLU A 20 16.34 -4.28 0.25
CA GLU A 20 15.06 -5.00 0.21
C GLU A 20 13.91 -4.09 -0.24
N MET A 21 14.21 -2.80 -0.46
CA MET A 21 13.31 -1.82 -1.05
C MET A 21 13.20 -1.90 -2.57
N GLU A 22 14.10 -2.61 -3.23
CA GLU A 22 13.98 -2.83 -4.68
C GLU A 22 13.63 -4.29 -4.97
N GLU A 23 14.22 -5.22 -4.22
CA GLU A 23 13.90 -6.64 -4.31
C GLU A 23 14.04 -7.31 -2.93
N ASP A 24 12.90 -7.64 -2.31
CA ASP A 24 12.87 -8.24 -0.97
C ASP A 24 13.23 -9.74 -0.95
N GLY A 25 13.64 -10.31 -2.10
CA GLY A 25 13.96 -11.72 -2.31
C GLY A 25 12.76 -12.68 -2.20
N ARG A 26 11.60 -12.20 -1.76
CA ARG A 26 10.36 -12.97 -1.56
C ARG A 26 9.27 -12.59 -2.56
N ARG A 27 9.52 -11.56 -3.38
CA ARG A 27 8.56 -10.89 -4.26
C ARG A 27 7.29 -10.51 -3.51
N GLN A 28 7.44 -10.17 -2.23
CA GLN A 28 6.32 -9.86 -1.35
C GLN A 28 6.02 -8.37 -1.40
N ASP A 29 7.03 -7.52 -1.37
CA ASP A 29 6.89 -6.08 -1.47
C ASP A 29 7.34 -5.58 -2.83
N VAL A 30 6.55 -4.69 -3.42
CA VAL A 30 6.90 -4.01 -4.66
C VAL A 30 6.66 -2.52 -4.52
N TYR A 31 7.62 -1.76 -5.03
CA TYR A 31 7.68 -0.33 -4.82
C TYR A 31 7.20 0.42 -6.02
N VAL A 32 6.45 1.47 -5.73
CA VAL A 32 6.02 2.44 -6.72
C VAL A 32 6.55 3.77 -6.24
N ARG A 33 7.52 4.31 -6.97
CA ARG A 33 8.08 5.62 -6.71
C ARG A 33 7.76 6.56 -7.86
N THR A 34 7.34 7.75 -7.51
CA THR A 34 7.37 8.94 -8.33
C THR A 34 8.32 9.94 -7.64
N PRO A 35 8.67 11.08 -8.26
CA PRO A 35 9.50 12.07 -7.58
C PRO A 35 8.88 12.61 -6.28
N GLU A 36 7.55 12.67 -6.20
CA GLU A 36 6.79 13.28 -5.10
C GLU A 36 6.19 12.27 -4.10
N LEU A 37 6.10 10.98 -4.49
CA LEU A 37 5.34 9.96 -3.77
C LEU A 37 6.06 8.61 -3.76
N VAL A 38 6.06 7.94 -2.60
CA VAL A 38 6.56 6.57 -2.46
C VAL A 38 5.49 5.68 -1.82
N LEU A 39 5.16 4.61 -2.52
CA LEU A 39 4.22 3.57 -2.12
C LEU A 39 4.88 2.20 -2.10
N MET A 40 4.33 1.31 -1.30
CA MET A 40 4.66 -0.11 -1.30
C MET A 40 3.39 -0.92 -1.44
N ALA A 41 3.30 -1.72 -2.50
CA ALA A 41 2.30 -2.77 -2.62
C ALA A 41 2.88 -4.06 -2.00
N ARG A 42 2.21 -4.59 -0.99
CA ARG A 42 2.64 -5.79 -0.26
C ARG A 42 1.68 -6.94 -0.50
N ARG A 43 2.21 -8.11 -0.86
CA ARG A 43 1.49 -9.38 -0.83
C ARG A 43 1.18 -9.82 0.59
N VAL A 44 -0.08 -10.13 0.85
CA VAL A 44 -0.63 -10.49 2.15
C VAL A 44 -1.57 -11.67 2.06
N ASP A 45 -1.73 -12.37 3.18
CA ASP A 45 -2.83 -13.31 3.39
C ASP A 45 -4.09 -12.52 3.78
N SER A 46 -5.10 -12.51 2.91
CA SER A 46 -6.35 -11.76 3.09
C SER A 46 -7.16 -12.21 4.32
N SER A 47 -6.91 -13.44 4.82
CA SER A 47 -7.54 -13.98 6.03
C SER A 47 -6.87 -13.51 7.32
N ALA A 48 -5.68 -12.91 7.24
CA ALA A 48 -4.97 -12.42 8.41
C ALA A 48 -5.66 -11.20 9.04
N SER A 49 -5.35 -10.97 10.31
CA SER A 49 -5.84 -9.77 10.99
C SER A 49 -5.22 -8.52 10.38
N PHE A 50 -6.00 -7.43 10.35
CA PHE A 50 -5.52 -6.14 9.87
C PHE A 50 -4.19 -5.73 10.53
N GLY A 51 -4.03 -5.96 11.84
CA GLY A 51 -2.79 -5.69 12.56
C GLY A 51 -1.57 -6.39 11.96
N LYS A 52 -1.68 -7.66 11.55
CA LYS A 52 -0.58 -8.37 10.86
C LYS A 52 -0.33 -7.87 9.45
N ILE A 53 -1.37 -7.40 8.77
CA ILE A 53 -1.30 -6.91 7.39
C ILE A 53 -0.57 -5.58 7.35
N VAL A 54 -0.88 -4.67 8.28
CA VAL A 54 -0.19 -3.38 8.40
C VAL A 54 1.13 -3.45 9.16
N ASP A 55 1.39 -4.52 9.91
CA ASP A 55 2.67 -4.73 10.57
C ASP A 55 3.78 -4.94 9.53
N VAL A 56 4.63 -3.93 9.40
CA VAL A 56 5.74 -3.89 8.46
C VAL A 56 6.81 -4.93 8.76
N ARG A 57 6.91 -5.39 10.00
CA ARG A 57 7.90 -6.39 10.45
C ARG A 57 7.42 -7.80 10.16
N PHE A 58 6.10 -7.99 10.03
CA PHE A 58 5.51 -9.28 9.74
C PHE A 58 5.79 -9.72 8.29
N ARG A 59 6.14 -10.99 8.11
CA ARG A 59 6.35 -11.64 6.81
C ARG A 59 5.30 -12.71 6.61
N PHE A 60 4.60 -12.63 5.48
CA PHE A 60 3.68 -13.67 5.07
C PHE A 60 4.46 -14.76 4.35
N GLU A 61 4.08 -16.02 4.58
CA GLU A 61 4.56 -17.12 3.75
C GLU A 61 4.04 -16.94 2.32
N PRO A 62 4.91 -16.95 1.28
CA PRO A 62 4.48 -16.66 -0.10
C PRO A 62 3.30 -17.50 -0.58
N VAL A 63 3.21 -18.76 -0.13
CA VAL A 63 2.12 -19.69 -0.46
C VAL A 63 0.77 -19.30 0.13
N ARG A 64 0.73 -18.43 1.13
CA ARG A 64 -0.49 -17.94 1.79
C ARG A 64 -0.95 -16.58 1.26
N CYS A 65 -0.14 -15.92 0.44
CA CYS A 65 -0.46 -14.59 -0.06
C CYS A 65 -1.41 -14.66 -1.26
N ASP A 66 -2.66 -14.30 -1.04
CA ASP A 66 -3.74 -14.28 -2.05
C ASP A 66 -4.18 -12.85 -2.43
N ALA A 67 -3.62 -11.84 -1.76
CA ALA A 67 -3.97 -10.45 -1.97
C ALA A 67 -2.76 -9.51 -1.88
N TRP A 68 -2.99 -8.27 -2.28
CA TRP A 68 -2.08 -7.14 -2.19
C TRP A 68 -2.68 -5.99 -1.38
N HIS A 69 -1.90 -5.42 -0.48
CA HIS A 69 -2.22 -4.25 0.31
C HIS A 69 -1.29 -3.09 -0.04
N LEU A 70 -1.83 -1.90 -0.26
CA LEU A 70 -1.05 -0.70 -0.58
C LEU A 70 -0.73 0.07 0.70
N HIS A 71 0.54 0.30 0.95
CA HIS A 71 1.06 1.13 2.03
C HIS A 71 1.57 2.45 1.46
N PHE A 72 1.15 3.55 2.07
CA PHE A 72 1.74 4.87 1.83
C PHE A 72 2.99 5.00 2.69
N LEU A 73 4.15 5.19 2.06
CA LEU A 73 5.43 5.28 2.78
C LEU A 73 5.83 6.73 3.02
N ALA A 74 5.72 7.57 1.99
CA ALA A 74 6.12 8.97 2.05
C ALA A 74 5.57 9.77 0.86
N GLY A 75 5.52 11.10 1.02
CA GLY A 75 5.06 12.04 -0.01
C GLY A 75 3.88 12.87 0.48
N ASP A 76 3.23 13.58 -0.44
CA ASP A 76 1.92 14.20 -0.20
C ASP A 76 0.82 13.21 -0.61
N VAL A 77 -0.08 12.91 0.32
CA VAL A 77 -1.22 12.01 0.11
C VAL A 77 -2.17 12.53 -0.98
N ARG A 78 -2.21 13.84 -1.22
CA ARG A 78 -2.99 14.46 -2.30
C ARG A 78 -2.52 14.02 -3.68
N GLU A 79 -1.22 13.74 -3.82
CA GLU A 79 -0.63 13.26 -5.09
C GLU A 79 -1.09 11.85 -5.45
N LEU A 80 -1.57 11.04 -4.50
CA LEU A 80 -2.19 9.75 -4.83
C LEU A 80 -3.34 9.90 -5.83
N LEU A 81 -4.08 11.01 -5.78
CA LEU A 81 -5.15 11.29 -6.72
C LEU A 81 -4.62 11.69 -8.10
N ALA A 82 -3.52 12.45 -8.16
CA ALA A 82 -2.86 12.82 -9.40
C ALA A 82 -2.38 11.58 -10.17
N TYR A 83 -1.88 10.57 -9.45
CA TYR A 83 -1.43 9.29 -10.01
C TYR A 83 -2.52 8.21 -10.00
N LYS A 84 -3.80 8.57 -9.83
CA LYS A 84 -4.90 7.59 -9.72
C LYS A 84 -4.93 6.63 -10.90
N ARG A 85 -4.69 7.10 -12.13
CA ARG A 85 -4.77 6.25 -13.32
C ARG A 85 -3.65 5.21 -13.32
N GLU A 86 -2.43 5.63 -13.01
CA GLU A 86 -1.24 4.81 -12.91
C GLU A 86 -1.41 3.79 -11.79
N ILE A 87 -1.76 4.26 -10.60
CA ILE A 87 -2.04 3.46 -9.41
C ILE A 87 -3.13 2.42 -9.70
N LEU A 88 -4.27 2.82 -10.28
CA LEU A 88 -5.37 1.92 -10.66
C LEU A 88 -5.05 0.97 -11.82
N SER A 89 -4.07 1.32 -12.67
CA SER A 89 -3.61 0.45 -13.76
C SER A 89 -2.68 -0.65 -13.27
N LEU A 90 -2.15 -0.55 -12.04
CA LEU A 90 -1.31 -1.59 -11.47
C LEU A 90 -2.13 -2.88 -11.30
N PRO A 91 -1.65 -4.03 -11.81
CA PRO A 91 -2.42 -5.27 -11.82
C PRO A 91 -2.81 -5.77 -10.42
N TRP A 92 -2.18 -5.22 -9.37
CA TRP A 92 -2.27 -5.66 -7.99
C TRP A 92 -3.20 -4.80 -7.15
N ILE A 93 -3.59 -3.63 -7.65
CA ILE A 93 -4.40 -2.68 -6.88
C ILE A 93 -5.84 -3.14 -6.67
N LEU A 94 -6.24 -4.19 -7.40
CA LEU A 94 -7.57 -4.76 -7.34
C LEU A 94 -7.88 -5.45 -6.01
N THR A 95 -6.92 -5.63 -5.10
CA THR A 95 -7.16 -6.22 -3.77
C THR A 95 -6.96 -5.22 -2.65
N GLN A 96 -7.12 -3.93 -2.87
CA GLN A 96 -7.14 -3.01 -1.74
C GLN A 96 -8.35 -3.29 -0.86
N HIS A 97 -8.11 -3.35 0.44
CA HIS A 97 -9.07 -3.92 1.35
C HIS A 97 -9.65 -2.89 2.32
N GLY A 98 -10.97 -2.83 2.37
CA GLY A 98 -11.71 -2.16 3.43
C GLY A 98 -11.95 -3.10 4.61
N LYS A 99 -12.32 -2.54 5.76
CA LYS A 99 -12.65 -3.30 6.98
C LYS A 99 -14.11 -3.76 6.94
N ARG A 100 -14.37 -5.08 7.06
CA ARG A 100 -15.68 -5.59 7.51
C ARG A 100 -15.79 -5.45 9.03
N GLY A 101 -17.03 -5.47 9.54
CA GLY A 101 -17.28 -5.41 10.99
C GLY A 101 -16.59 -6.52 11.80
N ASP A 102 -16.18 -7.62 11.16
CA ASP A 102 -15.46 -8.76 11.74
C ASP A 102 -13.92 -8.61 11.70
N GLY A 103 -13.39 -7.49 11.20
CA GLY A 103 -11.95 -7.24 11.11
C GLY A 103 -11.24 -7.91 9.94
N ARG A 104 -11.95 -8.67 9.10
CA ARG A 104 -11.41 -9.23 7.86
C ARG A 104 -11.37 -8.19 6.74
N LEU A 105 -10.44 -8.42 5.82
CA LEU A 105 -10.25 -7.61 4.64
C LEU A 105 -11.33 -7.88 3.58
N VAL A 106 -11.91 -6.83 3.00
CA VAL A 106 -12.87 -6.94 1.89
C VAL A 106 -12.36 -6.21 0.68
N LYS A 107 -12.40 -6.86 -0.48
CA LYS A 107 -12.01 -6.24 -1.75
C LYS A 107 -12.82 -4.96 -1.96
N LEU A 108 -12.15 -3.82 -2.10
CA LEU A 108 -12.76 -2.56 -2.48
C LEU A 108 -12.71 -2.44 -4.00
N PRO A 109 -13.83 -2.16 -4.68
CA PRO A 109 -13.79 -1.70 -6.05
C PRO A 109 -12.91 -0.44 -6.15
N ALA A 110 -12.15 -0.31 -7.24
CA ALA A 110 -11.31 0.85 -7.51
C ALA A 110 -12.05 2.20 -7.33
N SER A 111 -13.31 2.27 -7.79
CA SER A 111 -14.17 3.44 -7.62
C SER A 111 -14.45 3.78 -6.16
N ARG A 112 -14.68 2.77 -5.31
CA ARG A 112 -14.91 2.96 -3.87
C ARG A 112 -13.62 3.38 -3.15
N PHE A 113 -12.48 2.79 -3.52
CA PHE A 113 -11.19 3.21 -2.99
C PHE A 113 -10.91 4.69 -3.30
N CYS A 114 -11.06 5.10 -4.56
CA CYS A 114 -10.80 6.50 -4.94
C CYS A 114 -11.76 7.48 -4.27
N ARG A 115 -13.02 7.12 -4.06
CA ARG A 115 -13.96 7.95 -3.30
C ARG A 115 -13.54 8.12 -1.84
N LEU A 116 -13.15 7.03 -1.18
CA LEU A 116 -12.67 7.08 0.20
C LEU A 116 -11.38 7.89 0.33
N LEU A 117 -10.49 7.76 -0.65
CA LEU A 117 -9.26 8.54 -0.71
C LEU A 117 -9.55 10.03 -0.95
N GLY A 118 -10.43 10.36 -1.90
CA GLY A 118 -10.88 11.73 -2.18
C GLY A 118 -11.50 12.40 -0.95
N ALA A 119 -12.38 11.69 -0.25
CA ALA A 119 -12.96 12.15 1.01
C ALA A 119 -11.89 12.37 2.12
N PHE A 120 -10.88 11.52 2.19
CA PHE A 120 -9.78 11.66 3.16
C PHE A 120 -8.90 12.88 2.87
N VAL A 121 -8.62 13.18 1.61
CA VAL A 121 -7.77 14.31 1.22
C VAL A 121 -8.54 15.63 1.07
N GLY A 122 -9.87 15.60 1.22
CA GLY A 122 -10.73 16.78 1.14
C GLY A 122 -10.96 17.29 -0.28
N ASP A 123 -10.91 16.41 -1.29
CA ASP A 123 -11.10 16.77 -2.69
C ASP A 123 -12.56 16.56 -3.11
N GLU A 124 -13.28 17.66 -3.38
CA GLU A 124 -14.71 17.64 -3.76
C GLU A 124 -14.95 17.01 -5.13
N ALA A 125 -13.92 16.88 -5.99
CA ALA A 125 -14.02 16.27 -7.32
C ALA A 125 -14.37 14.76 -7.30
N PHE A 126 -14.44 14.15 -6.12
CA PHE A 126 -14.70 12.73 -5.89
C PHE A 126 -16.02 12.43 -5.15
N SER A 127 -16.83 13.46 -4.89
CA SER A 127 -18.14 13.37 -4.22
C SER A 127 -19.21 12.71 -5.10
#